data_AF-A0A0L0M4B3-F1
#
_entry.id   AF-A0A0L0M4B3-F1
#
_cell.length_a   1.000
_cell.length_b   1.000
_cell.length_c   1.000
_cell.angle_alpha   90.00
_cell.angle_beta   90.00
_cell.angle_gamma   90.00
#
_symmetry.space_group_name_H-M   'P 1'
#
loop_
_entity.id
_entity.type
_entity.pdbx_description
1 polymer ?
#
loop_
_entity_poly.entity_id
_entity_poly.type
_entity_poly.pdbx_seq_one_letter_code
_entity_poly.pdbx_strand_id
1 'polypeptide(L)' 'MTRVTLLHNDDETLDPADSSLRARGPLKIDGHERGTWEAHRDGRWTALLDGASIEASSKDALIAQIETRVV' A
#
# COMPACT_ATOMS: atom_id res chain seq x y z
N MET A 1 -13.39 4.93 14.08
CA MET A 1 -12.57 5.40 12.95
C MET A 1 -11.57 4.32 12.66
N THR A 2 -11.67 3.71 11.49
CA THR A 2 -10.75 2.67 11.04
C THR A 2 -9.40 3.30 10.75
N ARG A 3 -8.32 2.77 11.32
CA ARG A 3 -6.98 3.31 11.14
C ARG A 3 -6.21 2.52 10.08
N VAL A 4 -6.00 3.13 8.92
CA VAL A 4 -5.16 2.58 7.86
C VAL A 4 -3.71 3.00 8.06
N THR A 5 -2.77 2.04 8.04
CA THR A 5 -1.33 2.29 8.17
C THR A 5 -0.57 1.58 7.07
N LEU A 6 0.18 2.35 6.28
CA LEU A 6 1.11 1.84 5.28
C LEU A 6 2.51 1.87 5.90
N LEU A 7 3.01 0.71 6.32
CA LEU A 7 4.35 0.62 6.90
C LEU A 7 5.39 0.62 5.79
N HIS A 8 6.38 1.51 5.88
CA HIS A 8 7.54 1.45 4.99
C HIS A 8 8.37 0.24 5.36
N ASN A 9 8.68 -0.60 4.38
CA ASN A 9 9.63 -1.68 4.61
C ASN A 9 11.04 -1.12 4.40
N ASP A 10 11.71 -0.72 5.48
CA ASP A 10 13.08 -0.22 5.45
C ASP A 10 14.12 -1.33 5.15
N ASP A 11 13.73 -2.61 5.30
CA ASP A 11 14.67 -3.75 5.30
C ASP A 11 14.68 -4.57 4.00
N GLU A 12 13.63 -4.46 3.16
CA GLU A 12 13.61 -5.17 1.88
C GLU A 12 14.29 -4.35 0.79
N THR A 13 15.47 -4.81 0.41
CA THR A 13 16.09 -4.41 -0.86
C THR A 13 15.06 -4.60 -1.97
N LEU A 14 14.55 -3.50 -2.52
CA LEU A 14 13.73 -3.55 -3.72
C LEU A 14 14.51 -4.31 -4.78
N ASP A 15 13.84 -5.23 -5.48
CA ASP A 15 14.48 -5.99 -6.55
C ASP A 15 15.10 -4.98 -7.54
N PRO A 16 16.43 -4.96 -7.73
CA PRO A 16 17.06 -4.02 -8.63
C PRO A 16 16.62 -4.22 -10.09
N ALA A 17 16.07 -5.39 -10.44
CA ALA A 17 15.45 -5.63 -11.74
C ALA A 17 14.09 -4.93 -11.88
N ASP A 18 13.38 -4.69 -10.77
CA ASP A 18 12.14 -3.92 -10.75
C ASP A 18 12.41 -2.42 -10.56
N SER A 19 12.81 -1.80 -11.67
CA SER A 19 13.06 -0.35 -11.72
C SER A 19 11.79 0.50 -11.53
N SER A 20 10.60 -0.10 -11.59
CA SER A 20 9.32 0.61 -11.52
C SER A 20 8.91 0.89 -10.07
N LEU A 21 9.38 0.08 -9.13
CA LEU A 21 9.05 0.21 -7.73
C LEU A 21 9.90 1.27 -7.03
N ARG A 22 9.24 2.07 -6.19
CA ARG A 22 9.87 3.09 -5.32
C ARG A 22 9.86 2.66 -3.87
N ALA A 23 8.80 2.02 -3.40
CA ALA A 23 8.67 1.51 -2.04
C ALA A 23 7.56 0.44 -2.00
N ARG A 24 7.62 -0.43 -1.00
CA ARG A 24 6.51 -1.32 -0.63
C ARG A 24 6.49 -1.55 0.86
N GLY A 25 5.44 -2.20 1.33
CA GLY A 25 5.41 -2.77 2.66
C GLY A 25 4.04 -3.29 3.08
N PRO A 26 3.90 -3.69 4.34
CA PRO A 26 2.64 -4.21 4.86
C PRO A 26 1.60 -3.10 5.04
N LEU A 27 0.36 -3.43 4.69
CA LEU A 27 -0.85 -2.65 4.93
C LEU A 27 -1.51 -3.17 6.20
N LYS A 28 -1.68 -2.30 7.20
CA LYS A 28 -2.37 -2.60 8.44
C LYS A 28 -3.67 -1.81 8.56
N ILE A 29 -4.70 -2.48 9.06
CA ILE A 29 -6.00 -1.90 9.41
C ILE A 29 -6.23 -2.17 10.89
N ASP A 30 -6.41 -1.10 11.66
CA ASP A 30 -6.56 -1.17 13.13
C ASP A 30 -5.42 -1.95 13.82
N GLY A 31 -4.21 -1.85 13.27
CA GLY A 31 -3.02 -2.54 13.78
C GLY A 31 -2.85 -3.99 13.31
N HIS A 32 -3.84 -4.56 12.63
CA HIS A 32 -3.77 -5.90 12.05
C HIS A 32 -3.30 -5.84 10.60
N GLU A 33 -2.34 -6.67 10.22
CA GLU A 33 -1.95 -6.81 8.82
C GLU A 33 -3.09 -7.42 8.01
N ARG A 34 -3.44 -6.77 6.90
CA ARG A 34 -4.52 -7.17 5.99
C ARG A 34 -4.07 -7.24 4.55
N GLY A 35 -2.78 -7.01 4.29
CA GLY A 35 -2.31 -6.84 2.93
C GLY A 35 -0.93 -6.23 2.78
N THR A 36 -0.64 -5.82 1.55
CA THR A 36 0.57 -5.11 1.16
C THR A 36 0.22 -3.86 0.37
N TRP A 37 1.17 -2.94 0.25
CA TRP A 37 1.08 -1.76 -0.60
C TRP A 37 2.39 -1.54 -1.36
N GLU A 38 2.30 -0.85 -2.48
CA GLU A 38 3.44 -0.45 -3.28
C GLU A 38 3.28 1.00 -3.73
N ALA A 39 4.38 1.73 -3.78
CA ALA A 39 4.50 3.00 -4.48
C ALA A 39 5.44 2.80 -5.66
N HIS A 40 4.99 3.27 -6.82
CA HIS A 40 5.68 3.17 -8.09
C HIS A 40 6.30 4.51 -8.45
N ARG A 41 7.36 4.49 -9.26
CA ARG A 41 8.10 5.70 -9.69
C ARG A 41 7.32 6.57 -10.67
N ASP A 42 6.32 6.01 -11.33
CA ASP A 42 5.37 6.73 -12.19
C ASP A 42 4.30 7.50 -11.38
N GLY A 43 4.36 7.43 -10.05
CA GLY A 43 3.43 8.11 -9.14
C GLY A 43 2.24 7.26 -8.73
N ARG A 44 2.11 6.03 -9.25
CA ARG A 44 1.03 5.12 -8.91
C ARG A 44 1.23 4.46 -7.55
N TRP A 45 0.13 4.22 -6.86
CA TRP A 45 0.07 3.53 -5.58
C TRP A 45 -0.88 2.35 -5.70
N THR A 46 -0.45 1.19 -5.27
CA THR A 46 -1.27 -0.03 -5.27
C THR A 46 -1.36 -0.61 -3.87
N ALA A 47 -2.45 -1.28 -3.57
CA ALA A 47 -2.60 -2.12 -2.39
C ALA A 47 -3.26 -3.44 -2.76
N LEU A 48 -2.82 -4.52 -2.10
CA LEU A 48 -3.52 -5.78 -2.08
C LEU A 48 -4.15 -5.91 -0.70
N LEU A 49 -5.48 -5.75 -0.61
CA LEU A 49 -6.24 -5.82 0.64
C LEU A 49 -7.11 -7.08 0.63
N ASP A 50 -6.84 -8.04 1.53
CA ASP A 50 -7.59 -9.29 1.64
C ASP A 50 -7.81 -10.00 0.27
N GLY A 51 -6.83 -9.89 -0.64
CA GLY A 51 -6.88 -10.46 -1.99
C GLY A 51 -7.47 -9.56 -3.08
N ALA A 52 -7.98 -8.37 -2.74
CA ALA A 52 -8.48 -7.38 -3.69
C ALA A 52 -7.42 -6.30 -3.98
N SER A 53 -7.14 -6.06 -5.26
CA SER A 53 -6.23 -5.00 -5.68
C SER A 53 -6.94 -3.65 -5.76
N ILE A 54 -6.29 -2.61 -5.23
CA ILE A 54 -6.74 -1.22 -5.24
C ILE A 54 -5.61 -0.39 -5.85
N GLU A 55 -5.93 0.49 -6.78
CA GLU A 55 -4.99 1.41 -7.41
C GLU A 55 -5.40 2.86 -7.15
N ALA A 56 -4.41 3.73 -6.94
CA ALA A 56 -4.61 5.15 -6.72
C ALA A 56 -3.45 5.98 -7.29
N SER A 57 -3.70 7.26 -7.51
CA SER A 57 -2.70 8.23 -7.99
C SER A 57 -1.85 8.86 -6.88
N SER A 58 -2.14 8.55 -5.61
CA SER A 58 -1.38 9.05 -4.46
C SER A 58 -1.60 8.18 -3.22
N LYS A 59 -0.73 8.35 -2.22
CA LYS A 59 -0.85 7.70 -0.91
C LYS A 59 -2.20 8.00 -0.24
N ASP A 60 -2.58 9.27 -0.20
CA ASP A 60 -3.82 9.70 0.46
C ASP A 60 -5.06 9.18 -0.25
N ALA A 61 -5.04 9.14 -1.59
CA ALA A 61 -6.13 8.55 -2.38
C ALA A 61 -6.24 7.04 -2.16
N LEU A 62 -5.11 6.34 -2.01
CA LEU A 62 -5.09 4.91 -1.68
C LEU A 62 -5.71 4.67 -0.30
N ILE A 63 -5.31 5.45 0.70
CA ILE A 63 -5.83 5.36 2.08
C ILE A 63 -7.35 5.60 2.09
N ALA A 64 -7.84 6.67 1.45
CA ALA A 64 -9.26 6.98 1.40
C ALA A 64 -10.09 5.86 0.73
N GLN A 65 -9.56 5.25 -0.33
CA GLN A 65 -10.21 4.11 -0.98
C GLN A 65 -10.23 2.86 -0.10
N ILE A 66 -9.18 2.61 0.67
CA ILE A 66 -9.14 1.49 1.63
C ILE A 66 -10.15 1.74 2.74
N GLU A 67 -10.18 2.94 3.32
CA GLU A 67 -11.14 3.32 4.37
C GLU A 67 -12.59 3.11 3.93
N THR A 68 -12.91 3.45 2.68
CA THR A 68 -14.26 3.25 2.10
C THR A 68 -14.64 1.77 1.97
N ARG A 69 -13.67 0.86 1.88
CA ARG A 69 -13.89 -0.59 1.72
C ARG A 69 -13.97 -1.36 3.04
N VAL A 70 -13.51 -0.76 4.13
CA VAL A 70 -13.45 -1.41 5.46
C VAL A 70 -14.39 -0.77 6.49
N VAL A 71 -15.16 0.23 6.07
CA VAL A 71 -16.29 0.82 6.81
C VAL A 71 -17.57 0.04 6.53
#